data_AF-A0A8C6ZG19-F1
#
_entry.id   AF-A0A8C6ZG19-F1
#
_cell.length_a   1.000
_cell.length_b   1.000
_cell.length_c   1.000
_cell.angle_alpha   90.00
_cell.angle_beta   90.00
_cell.angle_gamma   90.00
#
_symmetry.space_group_name_H-M   'P 1'
#
loop_
_entity.id
_entity.type
_entity.pdbx_description
1 polymer ?
#
loop_
_entity_poly.entity_id
_entity_poly.type
_entity_poly.pdbx_seq_one_letter_code
_entity_poly.pdbx_strand_id
1 'polypeptide(L)'
;MSGSQGPSPFFAGSLRGGAGCGLAQHGSSSSPCSADGAASGAPGSFCPAGALWLAPAGGASWGGFGERHGASIFLGGNEKETMQNLNDRLAAYLDKVRSLEAANAQLESCIREWHKAKAPSTRHDFNQYEQSLTDMQRQIEHGKITNASILLQIDNANMASEDFRLKYEAERSRRQGVQCDVENLRKELDNLTIVTTDLEMEIEGLREEHILRRKDHEEDMDAHRSSRDFKVNVKVNAAPPEDLAKILAEIREDYEAIIEKNRKSLDNWYREQSTAVSLAAIPNPEELQRSENEVKDLTRTLQSLEIELQAQMSKKHMLEDTLADTRNYYALALQNMQQIISKREEELNQVRQDIKHQNNQYKVLLGIKSRLEKEISTYRLLLEGNVLPNHKLRAIVHDSVNGQVVSSTVNEIQQQA
;
A
#
# COMPACT_ATOMS: atom_id res chain seq x y z
N MET A 1 -64.63 11.76 25.61
CA MET A 1 -64.82 12.83 24.60
C MET A 1 -63.46 13.47 24.37
N SER A 2 -63.00 13.45 23.11
CA SER A 2 -62.08 14.38 22.41
C SER A 2 -60.92 15.00 23.20
N GLY A 3 -59.64 14.83 22.83
CA GLY A 3 -58.98 15.52 21.70
C GLY A 3 -58.58 16.95 22.12
N SER A 4 -57.42 17.55 21.82
CA SER A 4 -56.34 17.30 20.87
C SER A 4 -55.28 18.42 21.03
N GLN A 5 -54.09 18.22 20.46
CA GLN A 5 -53.17 19.23 19.87
C GLN A 5 -52.28 20.13 20.77
N GLY A 6 -50.95 19.92 20.61
CA GLY A 6 -49.89 20.90 20.20
C GLY A 6 -49.62 22.14 21.07
N PRO A 7 -48.38 22.70 21.10
CA PRO A 7 -47.60 23.04 19.89
C PRO A 7 -46.06 22.85 19.97
N SER A 8 -45.43 23.15 18.83
CA SER A 8 -44.02 23.07 18.37
C SER A 8 -43.09 24.22 18.87
N PRO A 9 -41.96 24.56 18.20
CA PRO A 9 -40.59 24.04 18.35
C PRO A 9 -39.54 25.12 18.73
N PHE A 10 -38.31 24.74 19.12
CA PHE A 10 -37.17 25.67 19.18
C PHE A 10 -35.85 25.08 18.65
N PHE A 11 -35.08 26.00 18.07
CA PHE A 11 -33.91 25.90 17.19
C PHE A 11 -32.57 25.55 17.87
N ALA A 12 -31.56 25.30 17.01
CA ALA A 12 -30.10 25.37 17.20
C ALA A 12 -29.39 23.99 17.26
N GLY A 13 -28.26 23.74 16.60
CA GLY A 13 -27.41 24.56 15.75
C GLY A 13 -26.25 23.69 15.27
N SER A 14 -25.96 23.74 13.98
CA SER A 14 -24.84 23.04 13.35
C SER A 14 -23.52 23.68 13.76
N LEU A 15 -22.60 22.91 14.36
CA LEU A 15 -21.22 23.31 14.57
C LEU A 15 -20.27 22.36 13.84
N ARG A 16 -19.80 22.89 12.72
CA ARG A 16 -18.69 22.48 11.88
C ARG A 16 -17.40 22.57 12.71
N GLY A 17 -16.68 21.46 12.86
CA GLY A 17 -15.36 21.41 13.49
C GLY A 17 -14.44 20.52 12.67
N GLY A 18 -13.68 21.13 11.77
CA GLY A 18 -12.57 20.48 11.09
C GLY A 18 -11.35 20.46 12.00
N ALA A 19 -10.70 19.30 12.10
CA ALA A 19 -9.36 19.18 12.64
C ALA A 19 -8.55 18.33 11.66
N GLY A 20 -7.58 18.97 11.01
CA GLY A 20 -6.62 18.31 10.14
C GLY A 20 -5.63 17.49 10.95
N CYS A 21 -5.42 16.25 10.54
CA CYS A 21 -4.26 15.47 10.93
C CYS A 21 -3.18 15.64 9.85
N GLY A 22 -2.12 16.37 10.18
CA GLY A 22 -0.88 16.31 9.41
C GLY A 22 -0.17 15.00 9.67
N LEU A 23 -0.18 14.10 8.67
CA LEU A 23 0.73 12.97 8.64
C LEU A 23 2.06 13.41 8.01
N ALA A 24 3.11 13.39 8.82
CA ALA A 24 4.48 13.46 8.35
C ALA A 24 4.85 12.13 7.66
N GLN A 25 5.29 12.26 6.43
CA GLN A 25 5.73 11.20 5.53
C GLN A 25 7.09 10.67 6.00
N HIS A 26 7.19 9.39 6.33
CA HIS A 26 8.46 8.66 6.39
C HIS A 26 8.50 7.67 5.24
N GLY A 27 9.56 7.78 4.44
CA GLY A 27 9.73 7.12 3.16
C GLY A 27 9.94 5.62 3.28
N SER A 28 9.19 4.88 2.48
CA SER A 28 9.41 3.48 2.17
C SER A 28 10.09 3.38 0.81
N SER A 29 11.37 2.96 0.81
CA SER A 29 12.07 2.54 -0.40
C SER A 29 11.76 1.07 -0.65
N SER A 30 10.86 0.80 -1.60
CA SER A 30 10.64 -0.53 -2.18
C SER A 30 11.62 -0.76 -3.33
N SER A 31 12.50 -1.74 -3.17
CA SER A 31 13.20 -2.40 -4.28
C SER A 31 12.26 -3.32 -5.05
N PRO A 32 12.37 -3.40 -6.38
CA PRO A 32 12.00 -4.62 -7.10
C PRO A 32 13.26 -5.33 -7.60
N CYS A 33 13.31 -6.62 -7.31
CA CYS A 33 14.18 -7.60 -7.94
C CYS A 33 13.52 -8.18 -9.20
N SER A 34 14.39 -8.76 -10.05
CA SER A 34 14.13 -9.73 -11.11
C SER A 34 13.93 -9.19 -12.53
N ALA A 35 15.00 -9.31 -13.33
CA ALA A 35 14.91 -9.81 -14.70
C ALA A 35 16.19 -10.60 -15.02
N ASP A 36 16.02 -11.91 -15.18
CA ASP A 36 16.97 -12.81 -15.82
C ASP A 36 17.25 -12.36 -17.26
N GLY A 37 18.49 -12.52 -17.70
CA GLY A 37 18.91 -12.22 -19.07
C GLY A 37 20.34 -12.64 -19.32
N ALA A 38 20.51 -13.92 -19.67
CA ALA A 38 21.77 -14.51 -20.11
C ALA A 38 22.31 -13.78 -21.36
N ALA A 39 23.59 -13.39 -21.33
CA ALA A 39 24.42 -13.23 -22.52
C ALA A 39 25.90 -13.28 -22.12
N SER A 40 26.53 -14.40 -22.44
CA SER A 40 27.98 -14.59 -22.45
C SER A 40 28.63 -13.66 -23.50
N GLY A 41 29.52 -12.76 -23.06
CA GLY A 41 30.34 -11.95 -23.94
C GLY A 41 31.80 -11.99 -23.47
N ALA A 42 32.65 -12.70 -24.21
CA ALA A 42 34.09 -12.74 -24.01
C ALA A 42 34.74 -11.36 -24.30
N PRO A 43 35.88 -11.02 -23.68
CA PRO A 43 36.54 -9.75 -23.93
C PRO A 43 37.30 -9.78 -25.26
N GLY A 44 37.26 -8.64 -25.94
CA GLY A 44 37.77 -8.41 -27.28
C GLY A 44 39.28 -8.62 -27.44
N SER A 45 39.63 -9.22 -28.58
CA SER A 45 40.98 -9.23 -29.12
C SER A 45 41.17 -8.00 -30.00
N PHE A 46 42.08 -7.11 -29.58
CA PHE A 46 42.60 -6.01 -30.37
C PHE A 46 43.69 -6.56 -31.31
N CYS A 47 43.48 -6.48 -32.62
CA CYS A 47 44.53 -6.65 -33.62
C CYS A 47 45.10 -5.28 -34.01
N PRO A 48 46.43 -5.10 -34.09
CA PRO A 48 47.01 -4.08 -34.93
C PRO A 48 47.44 -4.67 -36.28
N ALA A 49 46.96 -4.00 -37.33
CA ALA A 49 47.62 -3.68 -38.60
C ALA A 49 48.69 -4.64 -39.15
N GLY A 50 48.32 -5.32 -40.25
CA GLY A 50 48.91 -5.08 -41.58
C GLY A 50 50.35 -5.53 -41.82
N ALA A 51 50.51 -6.76 -42.34
CA ALA A 51 51.68 -7.15 -43.12
C ALA A 51 51.27 -7.38 -44.58
N LEU A 52 51.84 -6.55 -45.47
CA LEU A 52 51.84 -6.65 -46.92
C LEU A 52 52.26 -8.06 -47.38
N TRP A 53 51.46 -8.69 -48.23
CA TRP A 53 51.92 -9.74 -49.12
C TRP A 53 51.82 -9.23 -50.56
N LEU A 54 52.95 -8.79 -51.10
CA LEU A 54 53.12 -8.55 -52.53
C LEU A 54 53.55 -9.87 -53.17
N ALA A 55 52.73 -10.35 -54.09
CA ALA A 55 53.08 -11.43 -55.01
C ALA A 55 54.13 -10.93 -56.03
N PRO A 56 55.08 -11.77 -56.47
CA PRO A 56 55.72 -11.57 -57.75
C PRO A 56 54.96 -12.38 -58.80
N ALA A 57 54.24 -11.65 -59.66
CA ALA A 57 53.81 -12.12 -60.97
C ALA A 57 54.81 -11.59 -62.02
N GLY A 58 55.21 -12.46 -62.95
CA GLY A 58 55.99 -12.11 -64.14
C GLY A 58 57.50 -12.24 -63.93
N GLY A 59 58.28 -12.86 -64.81
CA GLY A 59 57.98 -13.43 -66.11
C GLY A 59 59.24 -14.14 -66.62
N ALA A 60 59.04 -15.12 -67.48
CA ALA A 60 60.09 -15.74 -68.26
C ALA A 60 60.82 -14.67 -69.09
N SER A 61 62.15 -14.75 -69.15
CA SER A 61 62.92 -14.21 -70.28
C SER A 61 63.93 -15.26 -70.72
N TRP A 62 63.63 -15.85 -71.87
CA TRP A 62 64.57 -16.54 -72.74
C TRP A 62 65.70 -15.60 -73.18
N GLY A 63 66.84 -16.21 -73.51
CA GLY A 63 67.76 -15.71 -74.53
C GLY A 63 69.08 -15.14 -74.02
N GLY A 64 70.19 -15.76 -74.41
CA GLY A 64 71.52 -15.19 -74.24
C GLY A 64 72.66 -16.19 -74.42
N PHE A 65 72.89 -16.62 -75.66
CA PHE A 65 74.02 -17.41 -76.14
C PHE A 65 75.39 -16.87 -75.67
N GLY A 66 76.33 -17.77 -75.40
CA GLY A 66 77.72 -17.45 -75.07
C GLY A 66 78.61 -18.70 -75.09
N GLU A 67 79.02 -19.07 -76.29
CA GLU A 67 79.79 -20.24 -76.69
C GLU A 67 81.28 -20.14 -76.31
N ARG A 68 81.88 -21.26 -75.84
CA ARG A 68 83.07 -21.94 -76.44
C ARG A 68 84.14 -22.41 -75.43
N HIS A 69 84.61 -23.63 -75.73
CA HIS A 69 85.78 -24.41 -75.28
C HIS A 69 85.48 -25.40 -74.14
N GLY A 70 85.58 -26.72 -74.30
CA GLY A 70 86.03 -27.55 -75.42
C GLY A 70 86.57 -28.87 -74.86
N ALA A 71 86.15 -30.01 -75.44
CA ALA A 71 86.74 -31.36 -75.36
C ALA A 71 86.86 -32.01 -73.96
N SER A 72 86.68 -33.29 -73.71
CA SER A 72 86.45 -34.51 -74.49
C SER A 72 86.04 -35.60 -73.49
N ILE A 73 85.05 -36.43 -73.86
CA ILE A 73 85.06 -37.91 -73.77
C ILE A 73 86.01 -38.53 -72.72
N PHE A 74 85.49 -39.26 -71.71
CA PHE A 74 85.60 -40.73 -71.55
C PHE A 74 85.06 -41.21 -70.17
N LEU A 75 84.22 -42.26 -70.19
CA LEU A 75 83.72 -43.03 -69.04
C LEU A 75 84.86 -43.72 -68.26
N GLY A 76 84.79 -43.75 -66.91
CA GLY A 76 85.49 -44.81 -66.15
C GLY A 76 86.08 -44.52 -64.75
N GLY A 77 85.89 -43.34 -64.14
CA GLY A 77 86.48 -43.01 -62.82
C GLY A 77 85.55 -42.34 -61.79
N ASN A 78 84.28 -42.13 -62.15
CA ASN A 78 83.41 -41.15 -61.49
C ASN A 78 82.77 -41.62 -60.17
N GLU A 79 82.76 -42.91 -59.84
CA GLU A 79 82.02 -43.37 -58.64
C GLU A 79 82.71 -42.93 -57.33
N LYS A 80 84.04 -42.94 -57.29
CA LYS A 80 84.78 -42.51 -56.10
C LYS A 80 84.77 -40.99 -55.91
N GLU A 81 84.85 -40.23 -57.01
CA GLU A 81 84.81 -38.77 -56.99
C GLU A 81 83.39 -38.24 -56.70
N THR A 82 82.35 -38.91 -57.23
CA THR A 82 80.97 -38.63 -56.84
C THR A 82 80.68 -39.01 -55.38
N MET A 83 81.23 -40.12 -54.87
CA MET A 83 81.15 -40.46 -53.43
C MET A 83 81.92 -39.49 -52.54
N GLN A 84 83.06 -38.95 -52.99
CA GLN A 84 83.76 -37.87 -52.30
C GLN A 84 82.94 -36.58 -52.31
N ASN A 85 82.39 -36.17 -53.45
CA ASN A 85 81.53 -34.98 -53.53
C ASN A 85 80.28 -35.10 -52.64
N LEU A 86 79.67 -36.29 -52.59
CA LEU A 86 78.55 -36.57 -51.69
C LEU A 86 78.97 -36.55 -50.22
N ASN A 87 80.14 -37.09 -49.87
CA ASN A 87 80.68 -37.02 -48.51
C ASN A 87 81.05 -35.59 -48.11
N ASP A 88 81.64 -34.80 -49.00
CA ASP A 88 81.97 -33.39 -48.75
C ASP A 88 80.70 -32.56 -48.58
N ARG A 89 79.67 -32.86 -49.38
CA ARG A 89 78.35 -32.24 -49.24
C ARG A 89 77.65 -32.69 -47.95
N LEU A 90 77.77 -33.94 -47.55
CA LEU A 90 77.25 -34.46 -46.28
C LEU A 90 77.99 -33.84 -45.10
N ALA A 91 79.31 -33.68 -45.17
CA ALA A 91 80.10 -32.97 -44.18
C ALA A 91 79.67 -31.50 -44.07
N ALA A 92 79.48 -30.81 -45.20
CA ALA A 92 78.95 -29.45 -45.21
C ALA A 92 77.51 -29.37 -44.65
N TYR A 93 76.66 -30.37 -44.90
CA TYR A 93 75.33 -30.47 -44.27
C TYR A 93 75.42 -30.72 -42.77
N LEU A 94 76.31 -31.60 -42.29
CA LEU A 94 76.52 -31.85 -40.88
C LEU A 94 77.07 -30.62 -40.15
N ASP A 95 78.01 -29.89 -40.76
CA ASP A 95 78.52 -28.64 -40.23
C ASP A 95 77.42 -27.57 -40.21
N LYS A 96 76.56 -27.54 -41.24
CA LYS A 96 75.40 -26.64 -41.26
C LYS A 96 74.40 -26.99 -40.15
N VAL A 97 74.10 -28.27 -39.95
CA VAL A 97 73.22 -28.74 -38.87
C VAL A 97 73.80 -28.37 -37.51
N ARG A 98 75.10 -28.61 -37.26
CA ARG A 98 75.77 -28.20 -36.02
C ARG A 98 75.71 -26.68 -35.80
N SER A 99 75.89 -25.88 -36.85
CA SER A 99 75.76 -24.42 -36.75
C SER A 99 74.34 -23.97 -36.42
N LEU A 100 73.34 -24.66 -36.95
CA LEU A 100 71.92 -24.37 -36.68
C LEU A 100 71.51 -24.85 -35.28
N GLU A 101 72.01 -25.99 -34.82
CA GLU A 101 71.82 -26.48 -33.46
C GLU A 101 72.45 -25.51 -32.44
N ALA A 102 73.66 -25.02 -32.71
CA ALA A 102 74.31 -24.01 -31.86
C ALA A 102 73.53 -22.69 -31.85
N ALA A 103 73.04 -22.23 -33.01
CA ALA A 103 72.21 -21.02 -33.09
C ALA A 103 70.86 -21.21 -32.37
N ASN A 104 70.22 -22.37 -32.49
CA ASN A 104 68.99 -22.68 -31.76
C ASN A 104 69.22 -22.73 -30.26
N ALA A 105 70.30 -23.35 -29.78
CA ALA A 105 70.64 -23.37 -28.36
C ALA A 105 70.87 -21.96 -27.79
N GLN A 106 71.49 -21.08 -28.57
CA GLN A 106 71.65 -19.67 -28.22
C GLN A 106 70.31 -18.94 -28.18
N LEU A 107 69.47 -19.10 -29.20
CA LEU A 107 68.13 -18.50 -29.23
C LEU A 107 67.26 -18.99 -28.08
N GLU A 108 67.31 -20.28 -27.74
CA GLU A 108 66.62 -20.84 -26.57
C GLU A 108 67.13 -20.24 -25.26
N SER A 109 68.44 -19.98 -25.14
CA SER A 109 68.99 -19.28 -23.97
C SER A 109 68.48 -17.84 -23.91
N CYS A 110 68.53 -17.11 -25.02
CA CYS A 110 68.02 -15.74 -25.10
C CYS A 110 66.51 -15.67 -24.81
N ILE A 111 65.71 -16.64 -25.28
CA ILE A 111 64.27 -16.74 -24.96
C ILE A 111 64.07 -16.98 -23.47
N ARG A 112 64.82 -17.91 -22.86
CA ARG A 112 64.76 -18.19 -21.42
C ARG A 112 65.14 -16.96 -20.58
N GLU A 113 66.20 -16.26 -20.97
CA GLU A 113 66.64 -15.02 -20.32
C GLU A 113 65.63 -13.89 -20.50
N TRP A 114 65.05 -13.75 -21.69
CA TRP A 114 64.00 -12.79 -21.97
C TRP A 114 62.75 -13.06 -21.12
N HIS A 115 62.33 -14.33 -20.99
CA HIS A 115 61.23 -14.69 -20.09
C HIS A 115 61.54 -14.44 -18.62
N LYS A 116 62.78 -14.65 -18.17
CA LYS A 116 63.19 -14.31 -16.79
C LYS A 116 63.25 -12.80 -16.54
N ALA A 117 63.70 -12.02 -17.53
CA ALA A 117 63.74 -10.56 -17.46
C ALA A 117 62.35 -9.93 -17.59
N LYS A 118 61.45 -10.57 -18.34
CA LYS A 118 60.07 -10.12 -18.58
C LYS A 118 59.09 -10.65 -17.54
N ALA A 119 59.43 -11.71 -16.82
CA ALA A 119 58.66 -12.14 -15.65
C ALA A 119 58.60 -10.95 -14.69
N PRO A 120 57.42 -10.35 -14.47
CA PRO A 120 57.32 -9.17 -13.63
C PRO A 120 57.85 -9.55 -12.24
N SER A 121 58.95 -8.93 -11.84
CA SER A 121 59.68 -9.23 -10.60
C SER A 121 58.86 -8.88 -9.34
N THR A 122 57.68 -8.30 -9.53
CA THR A 122 56.76 -7.89 -8.48
C THR A 122 55.40 -8.46 -8.81
N ARG A 123 55.17 -9.72 -8.41
CA ARG A 123 53.81 -10.20 -8.15
C ARG A 123 53.22 -9.22 -7.13
N HIS A 124 52.37 -8.29 -7.57
CA HIS A 124 51.75 -7.35 -6.65
C HIS A 124 50.93 -8.16 -5.64
N ASP A 125 51.17 -7.95 -4.35
CA ASP A 125 50.49 -8.66 -3.27
C ASP A 125 49.06 -8.14 -3.14
N PHE A 126 48.18 -8.54 -4.05
CA PHE A 126 46.74 -8.21 -4.03
C PHE A 126 46.03 -8.74 -2.78
N ASN A 127 46.68 -9.64 -2.03
CA ASN A 127 46.16 -10.25 -0.81
C ASN A 127 45.74 -9.20 0.25
N GLN A 128 46.43 -8.06 0.36
CA GLN A 128 46.02 -7.00 1.30
C GLN A 128 44.71 -6.32 0.87
N TYR A 129 44.54 -6.08 -0.44
CA TYR A 129 43.30 -5.53 -0.99
C TYR A 129 42.15 -6.54 -0.92
N GLU A 130 42.43 -7.83 -1.16
CA GLU A 130 41.47 -8.91 -0.99
C GLU A 130 41.01 -9.02 0.48
N GLN A 131 41.94 -8.97 1.44
CA GLN A 131 41.60 -8.94 2.87
C GLN A 131 40.69 -7.75 3.21
N SER A 132 41.07 -6.54 2.77
CA SER A 132 40.23 -5.34 2.97
C SER A 132 38.85 -5.47 2.34
N LEU A 133 38.76 -6.05 1.13
CA LEU A 133 37.48 -6.28 0.45
C LEU A 133 36.62 -7.31 1.18
N THR A 134 37.21 -8.41 1.66
CA THR A 134 36.49 -9.41 2.48
C THR A 134 36.05 -8.85 3.82
N ASP A 135 36.84 -7.98 4.45
CA ASP A 135 36.47 -7.32 5.70
C ASP A 135 35.31 -6.35 5.50
N MET A 136 35.32 -5.57 4.41
CA MET A 136 34.21 -4.69 4.05
C MET A 136 32.93 -5.49 3.71
N GLN A 137 33.06 -6.61 3.01
CA GLN A 137 31.93 -7.52 2.76
C GLN A 137 31.34 -8.07 4.07
N ARG A 138 32.19 -8.50 5.01
CA ARG A 138 31.77 -8.97 6.33
C ARG A 138 31.08 -7.88 7.14
N GLN A 139 31.56 -6.64 7.07
CA GLN A 139 30.91 -5.49 7.71
C GLN A 139 29.53 -5.22 7.11
N ILE A 140 29.37 -5.31 5.79
CA ILE A 140 28.08 -5.17 5.11
C ILE A 140 27.12 -6.28 5.54
N GLU A 141 27.58 -7.53 5.57
CA GLU A 141 26.77 -8.68 6.01
C GLU A 141 26.34 -8.53 7.47
N HIS A 142 27.27 -8.15 8.35
CA HIS A 142 26.96 -7.84 9.74
C HIS A 142 25.91 -6.71 9.83
N GLY A 143 26.08 -5.63 9.05
CA GLY A 143 25.12 -4.53 8.97
C GLY A 143 23.73 -4.96 8.48
N LYS A 144 23.65 -5.91 7.54
CA LYS A 144 22.38 -6.48 7.08
C LYS A 144 21.70 -7.30 8.18
N ILE A 145 22.46 -8.11 8.90
CA ILE A 145 21.94 -8.93 10.01
C ILE A 145 21.46 -8.05 11.16
N THR A 146 22.22 -7.02 11.53
CA THR A 146 21.81 -6.08 12.58
C THR A 146 20.59 -5.26 12.17
N ASN A 147 20.51 -4.82 10.91
CA ASN A 147 19.33 -4.14 10.38
C ASN A 147 18.09 -5.05 10.46
N ALA A 148 18.19 -6.30 10.00
CA ALA A 148 17.10 -7.27 10.11
C ALA A 148 16.69 -7.53 11.56
N SER A 149 17.66 -7.64 12.48
CA SER A 149 17.39 -7.78 13.92
C SER A 149 16.63 -6.56 14.49
N ILE A 150 17.05 -5.35 14.13
CA ILE A 150 16.37 -4.11 14.55
C ILE A 150 14.95 -4.05 13.99
N LEU A 151 14.74 -4.40 12.72
CA LEU A 151 13.40 -4.45 12.13
C LEU A 151 12.48 -5.43 12.87
N LEU A 152 12.97 -6.63 13.20
CA LEU A 152 12.20 -7.59 14.00
C LEU A 152 11.88 -7.06 15.41
N GLN A 153 12.81 -6.34 16.04
CA GLN A 153 12.55 -5.70 17.34
C GLN A 153 11.50 -4.59 17.23
N ILE A 154 11.53 -3.80 16.16
CA ILE A 154 10.52 -2.78 15.88
C ILE A 154 9.16 -3.43 15.68
N ASP A 155 9.07 -4.48 14.86
CA ASP A 155 7.82 -5.20 14.61
C ASP A 155 7.27 -5.83 15.90
N ASN A 156 8.13 -6.41 16.73
CA ASN A 156 7.74 -6.95 18.03
C ASN A 156 7.23 -5.84 18.97
N ALA A 157 7.94 -4.72 19.06
CA ALA A 157 7.50 -3.57 19.87
C ALA A 157 6.16 -2.99 19.37
N ASN A 158 5.95 -2.94 18.06
CA ASN A 158 4.70 -2.51 17.45
C ASN A 158 3.55 -3.47 17.77
N MET A 159 3.76 -4.79 17.61
CA MET A 159 2.76 -5.79 17.99
C MET A 159 2.39 -5.71 19.48
N ALA A 160 3.39 -5.55 20.36
CA ALA A 160 3.16 -5.39 21.79
C ALA A 160 2.39 -4.10 22.11
N SER A 161 2.70 -2.99 21.43
CA SER A 161 1.98 -1.73 21.56
C SER A 161 0.52 -1.85 21.14
N GLU A 162 0.26 -2.50 20.01
CA GLU A 162 -1.11 -2.77 19.52
C GLU A 162 -1.89 -3.68 20.48
N ASP A 163 -1.25 -4.71 21.03
CA ASP A 163 -1.86 -5.56 22.06
C ASP A 163 -2.27 -4.77 23.31
N PHE A 164 -1.42 -3.85 23.76
CA PHE A 164 -1.76 -2.97 24.89
C PHE A 164 -2.86 -1.97 24.53
N ARG A 165 -2.87 -1.43 23.31
CA ARG A 165 -3.94 -0.55 22.82
C ARG A 165 -5.29 -1.26 22.83
N LEU A 166 -5.37 -2.47 22.28
CA LEU A 166 -6.59 -3.28 22.26
C LEU A 166 -7.07 -3.63 23.68
N LYS A 167 -6.16 -4.03 24.58
CA LYS A 167 -6.49 -4.27 25.99
C LYS A 167 -7.02 -3.02 26.68
N TYR A 168 -6.41 -1.87 26.42
CA TYR A 168 -6.88 -0.60 26.96
C TYR A 168 -8.27 -0.23 26.45
N GLU A 169 -8.54 -0.39 25.16
CA GLU A 169 -9.85 -0.12 24.55
C GLU A 169 -10.94 -1.03 25.13
N ALA A 170 -10.66 -2.34 25.26
CA ALA A 170 -11.58 -3.28 25.89
C ALA A 170 -11.88 -2.92 27.35
N GLU A 171 -10.85 -2.62 28.13
CA GLU A 171 -11.00 -2.22 29.54
C GLU A 171 -11.70 -0.87 29.69
N ARG A 172 -11.46 0.07 28.75
CA ARG A 172 -12.18 1.35 28.69
C ARG A 172 -13.66 1.14 28.41
N SER A 173 -14.01 0.31 27.43
CA SER A 173 -15.40 -0.03 27.11
C SER A 173 -16.10 -0.68 28.31
N ARG A 174 -15.42 -1.63 28.98
CA ARG A 174 -15.92 -2.27 30.20
C ARG A 174 -16.16 -1.27 31.32
N ARG A 175 -15.21 -0.35 31.56
CA ARG A 175 -15.35 0.72 32.55
C ARG A 175 -16.52 1.64 32.23
N GLN A 176 -16.71 2.02 30.97
CA GLN A 176 -17.85 2.85 30.55
C GLN A 176 -19.18 2.14 30.80
N GLY A 177 -19.28 0.84 30.48
CA GLY A 177 -20.47 0.04 30.82
C GLY A 177 -20.79 0.07 32.31
N VAL A 178 -19.79 -0.23 33.16
CA VAL A 178 -19.96 -0.17 34.63
C VAL A 178 -20.31 1.23 35.13
N GLN A 179 -19.76 2.29 34.52
CA GLN A 179 -20.11 3.67 34.88
C GLN A 179 -21.57 3.97 34.54
N CYS A 180 -22.07 3.56 33.37
CA CYS A 180 -23.47 3.68 33.01
C CYS A 180 -24.38 2.92 33.98
N ASP A 181 -23.99 1.70 34.37
CA ASP A 181 -24.76 0.90 35.35
C ASP A 181 -24.83 1.59 36.72
N VAL A 182 -23.71 2.15 37.20
CA VAL A 182 -23.68 2.92 38.46
C VAL A 182 -24.57 4.16 38.38
N GLU A 183 -24.56 4.87 37.26
CA GLU A 183 -25.44 6.02 37.05
C GLU A 183 -26.92 5.63 37.01
N ASN A 184 -27.25 4.49 36.40
CA ASN A 184 -28.62 3.96 36.37
C ASN A 184 -29.08 3.53 37.77
N LEU A 185 -28.25 2.80 38.52
CA LEU A 185 -28.55 2.43 39.90
C LEU A 185 -28.73 3.64 40.82
N ARG A 186 -27.97 4.72 40.61
CA ARG A 186 -28.19 5.99 41.35
C ARG A 186 -29.55 6.60 41.03
N LYS A 187 -29.96 6.63 39.77
CA LYS A 187 -31.30 7.11 39.37
C LYS A 187 -32.41 6.24 39.96
N GLU A 188 -32.22 4.92 39.97
CA GLU A 188 -33.18 4.00 40.60
C GLU A 188 -33.28 4.23 42.11
N LEU A 189 -32.16 4.46 42.79
CA LEU A 189 -32.15 4.82 44.22
C LEU A 189 -32.89 6.14 44.48
N ASP A 190 -32.66 7.17 43.65
CA ASP A 190 -33.36 8.44 43.76
C ASP A 190 -34.88 8.26 43.55
N ASN A 191 -35.29 7.47 42.56
CA ASN A 191 -36.70 7.14 42.31
C ASN A 191 -37.33 6.38 43.49
N LEU A 192 -36.63 5.39 44.05
CA LEU A 192 -37.10 4.67 45.24
C LEU A 192 -37.21 5.58 46.46
N THR A 193 -36.31 6.56 46.59
CA THR A 193 -36.38 7.55 47.66
C THR A 193 -37.65 8.39 47.52
N ILE A 194 -37.99 8.85 46.30
CA ILE A 194 -39.24 9.57 46.03
C ILE A 194 -40.47 8.72 46.40
N VAL A 195 -40.52 7.46 45.94
CA VAL A 195 -41.63 6.54 46.26
C VAL A 195 -41.74 6.30 47.77
N THR A 196 -40.61 6.18 48.47
CA THR A 196 -40.59 6.00 49.92
C THR A 196 -41.17 7.24 50.61
N THR A 197 -40.76 8.45 50.20
CA THR A 197 -41.30 9.68 50.77
C THR A 197 -42.80 9.87 50.48
N ASP A 198 -43.27 9.46 49.29
CA ASP A 198 -44.70 9.51 48.94
C ASP A 198 -45.52 8.57 49.82
N LEU A 199 -45.03 7.34 50.04
CA LEU A 199 -45.67 6.37 50.92
C LEU A 199 -45.63 6.80 52.40
N GLU A 200 -44.53 7.41 52.85
CA GLU A 200 -44.43 7.99 54.19
C GLU A 200 -45.47 9.10 54.39
N MET A 201 -45.66 9.95 53.38
CA MET A 201 -46.68 11.00 53.40
C MET A 201 -48.11 10.42 53.41
N GLU A 202 -48.38 9.37 52.64
CA GLU A 202 -49.68 8.67 52.66
C GLU A 202 -49.96 8.02 54.03
N ILE A 203 -48.95 7.37 54.62
CA ILE A 203 -49.07 6.77 55.96
C ILE A 203 -49.36 7.85 57.00
N GLU A 204 -48.67 9.00 56.94
CA GLU A 204 -48.91 10.08 57.89
C GLU A 204 -50.30 10.70 57.70
N GLY A 205 -50.75 10.89 56.46
CA GLY A 205 -52.13 11.31 56.16
C GLY A 205 -53.19 10.35 56.72
N LEU A 206 -52.99 9.03 56.58
CA LEU A 206 -53.88 8.03 57.17
C LEU A 206 -53.85 8.02 58.69
N ARG A 207 -52.69 8.30 59.32
CA ARG A 207 -52.60 8.45 60.78
C ARG A 207 -53.36 9.66 61.27
N GLU A 208 -53.23 10.80 60.58
CA GLU A 208 -54.00 12.01 60.88
C GLU A 208 -55.50 11.76 60.75
N GLU A 209 -55.95 11.12 59.67
CA GLU A 209 -57.36 10.74 59.48
C GLU A 209 -57.85 9.81 60.60
N HIS A 210 -57.03 8.82 60.99
CA HIS A 210 -57.39 7.91 62.10
C HIS A 210 -57.52 8.67 63.43
N ILE A 211 -56.63 9.62 63.71
CA ILE A 211 -56.72 10.44 64.93
C ILE A 211 -58.01 11.27 64.90
N LEU A 212 -58.32 11.91 63.77
CA LEU A 212 -59.51 12.73 63.60
C LEU A 212 -60.79 11.90 63.77
N ARG A 213 -60.89 10.74 63.10
CA ARG A 213 -62.01 9.80 63.24
C ARG A 213 -62.18 9.27 64.66
N ARG A 214 -61.08 9.03 65.39
CA ARG A 214 -61.14 8.61 66.79
C ARG A 214 -61.73 9.72 67.67
N LYS A 215 -61.30 10.96 67.44
CA LYS A 215 -61.80 12.13 68.16
C LYS A 215 -63.28 12.37 67.86
N ASP A 216 -63.68 12.32 66.58
CA ASP A 216 -65.09 12.43 66.18
C ASP A 216 -65.95 11.35 66.85
N HIS A 217 -65.47 10.10 66.89
CA HIS A 217 -66.17 9.02 67.56
C HIS A 217 -66.27 9.24 69.08
N GLU A 218 -65.24 9.76 69.73
CA GLU A 218 -65.27 10.10 71.15
C GLU A 218 -66.32 11.17 71.44
N GLU A 219 -66.37 12.22 70.61
CA GLU A 219 -67.39 13.28 70.68
C GLU A 219 -68.82 12.73 70.43
N ASP A 220 -69.01 11.85 69.44
CA ASP A 220 -70.30 11.19 69.16
C ASP A 220 -70.74 10.26 70.30
N MET A 221 -69.81 9.52 70.88
CA MET A 221 -70.10 8.62 72.01
C MET A 221 -70.48 9.41 73.26
N ASP A 222 -69.84 10.54 73.52
CA ASP A 222 -70.23 11.46 74.59
C ASP A 222 -71.63 12.05 74.33
N ALA A 223 -71.93 12.43 73.09
CA ALA A 223 -73.27 12.88 72.69
C ALA A 223 -74.33 11.78 72.87
N HIS A 224 -74.07 10.54 72.47
CA HIS A 224 -75.02 9.43 72.64
C HIS A 224 -75.15 8.96 74.10
N ARG A 225 -74.09 9.04 74.90
CA ARG A 225 -74.14 8.76 76.35
C ARG A 225 -75.07 9.72 77.08
N SER A 226 -75.20 10.96 76.58
CA SER A 226 -76.19 11.92 77.08
C SER A 226 -77.65 11.60 76.67
N SER A 227 -77.86 10.72 75.67
CA SER A 227 -79.19 10.38 75.13
C SER A 227 -79.75 9.04 75.61
N ARG A 228 -78.94 8.15 76.18
CA ARG A 228 -79.33 6.76 76.45
C ARG A 228 -79.61 6.49 77.93
N ASP A 229 -80.63 7.17 78.46
CA ASP A 229 -81.12 7.01 79.85
C ASP A 229 -82.59 6.56 79.93
N PHE A 230 -83.06 5.73 78.97
CA PHE A 230 -84.41 5.13 79.02
C PHE A 230 -84.34 3.60 78.96
N LYS A 231 -84.38 2.97 80.13
CA LYS A 231 -84.40 1.51 80.32
C LYS A 231 -85.83 1.06 80.63
N VAL A 232 -86.58 0.64 79.60
CA VAL A 232 -87.90 0.01 79.78
C VAL A 232 -87.80 -1.50 79.64
N ASN A 233 -88.23 -2.19 80.68
CA ASN A 233 -88.20 -3.64 80.85
C ASN A 233 -89.64 -4.11 81.05
N VAL A 234 -90.22 -4.85 80.10
CA VAL A 234 -91.57 -5.43 80.23
C VAL A 234 -91.55 -6.87 79.73
N LYS A 235 -91.75 -7.81 80.67
CA LYS A 235 -91.99 -9.23 80.41
C LYS A 235 -93.48 -9.51 80.65
N VAL A 236 -94.18 -10.08 79.67
CA VAL A 236 -95.52 -10.65 79.87
C VAL A 236 -95.55 -12.04 79.23
N ASN A 237 -95.65 -13.07 80.07
CA ASN A 237 -95.92 -14.46 79.71
C ASN A 237 -97.43 -14.67 79.64
N ALA A 238 -97.93 -15.26 78.55
CA ALA A 238 -99.29 -15.82 78.46
C ALA A 238 -99.20 -17.28 77.99
N ALA A 239 -99.83 -18.18 78.74
CA ALA A 239 -99.91 -19.62 78.52
C ALA A 239 -101.07 -19.98 77.54
N PRO A 240 -101.14 -21.22 77.03
CA PRO A 240 -101.57 -21.54 75.66
C PRO A 240 -103.06 -21.88 75.51
N PRO A 241 -103.66 -21.68 74.31
CA PRO A 241 -104.79 -22.45 73.83
C PRO A 241 -104.38 -23.39 72.68
N GLU A 242 -105.19 -24.42 72.45
CA GLU A 242 -104.94 -25.61 71.63
C GLU A 242 -104.50 -25.36 70.16
N ASP A 243 -103.60 -26.27 69.75
CA ASP A 243 -103.00 -26.68 68.48
C ASP A 243 -103.08 -25.87 67.17
N LEU A 244 -103.26 -24.54 67.23
CA LEU A 244 -102.82 -23.65 66.15
C LEU A 244 -101.31 -23.78 65.90
N ALA A 245 -100.56 -24.17 66.94
CA ALA A 245 -99.13 -24.41 66.89
C ALA A 245 -98.75 -25.52 65.89
N LYS A 246 -99.54 -26.59 65.78
CA LYS A 246 -99.26 -27.69 64.84
C LYS A 246 -99.60 -27.35 63.40
N ILE A 247 -100.70 -26.62 63.16
CA ILE A 247 -101.04 -26.12 61.80
C ILE A 247 -100.00 -25.08 61.36
N LEU A 248 -99.59 -24.18 62.25
CA LEU A 248 -98.50 -23.24 61.98
C LEU A 248 -97.15 -23.96 61.82
N ALA A 249 -96.93 -25.10 62.47
CA ALA A 249 -95.73 -25.92 62.30
C ALA A 249 -95.72 -26.64 60.93
N GLU A 250 -96.85 -27.20 60.48
CA GLU A 250 -96.96 -27.79 59.13
C GLU A 250 -96.77 -26.72 58.03
N ILE A 251 -97.43 -25.57 58.15
CA ILE A 251 -97.23 -24.46 57.20
C ILE A 251 -95.77 -23.99 57.21
N ARG A 252 -95.13 -23.97 58.38
CA ARG A 252 -93.71 -23.63 58.51
C ARG A 252 -92.82 -24.69 57.86
N GLU A 253 -93.12 -25.97 58.03
CA GLU A 253 -92.40 -27.07 57.39
C GLU A 253 -92.52 -27.02 55.86
N ASP A 254 -93.71 -26.68 55.32
CA ASP A 254 -93.92 -26.46 53.89
C ASP A 254 -93.11 -25.27 53.36
N TYR A 255 -93.09 -24.14 54.07
CA TYR A 255 -92.26 -22.98 53.69
C TYR A 255 -90.76 -23.29 53.81
N GLU A 256 -90.33 -23.99 54.85
CA GLU A 256 -88.95 -24.43 55.01
C GLU A 256 -88.54 -25.38 53.88
N ALA A 257 -89.41 -26.29 53.45
CA ALA A 257 -89.18 -27.16 52.30
C ALA A 257 -89.07 -26.38 50.98
N ILE A 258 -89.91 -25.36 50.77
CA ILE A 258 -89.84 -24.49 49.58
C ILE A 258 -88.56 -23.65 49.59
N ILE A 259 -88.19 -23.07 50.73
CA ILE A 259 -86.96 -22.30 50.90
C ILE A 259 -85.75 -23.18 50.63
N GLU A 260 -85.73 -24.40 51.17
CA GLU A 260 -84.64 -25.35 50.97
C GLU A 260 -84.54 -25.81 49.51
N LYS A 261 -85.68 -26.02 48.83
CA LYS A 261 -85.73 -26.33 47.39
C LYS A 261 -85.23 -25.16 46.55
N ASN A 262 -85.61 -23.93 46.88
CA ASN A 262 -85.13 -22.72 46.22
C ASN A 262 -83.63 -22.51 46.44
N ARG A 263 -83.13 -22.73 47.66
CA ARG A 263 -81.71 -22.66 48.00
C ARG A 263 -80.89 -23.66 47.19
N LYS A 264 -81.33 -24.92 47.14
CA LYS A 264 -80.70 -25.97 46.32
C LYS A 264 -80.74 -25.64 44.83
N SER A 265 -81.84 -25.06 44.34
CA SER A 265 -81.97 -24.67 42.94
C SER A 265 -81.06 -23.48 42.58
N LEU A 266 -80.93 -22.50 43.47
CA LEU A 266 -79.98 -21.40 43.35
C LEU A 266 -78.53 -21.90 43.39
N ASP A 267 -78.18 -22.77 44.33
CA ASP A 267 -76.84 -23.36 44.42
C ASP A 267 -76.50 -24.16 43.16
N ASN A 268 -77.46 -24.95 42.64
CA ASN A 268 -77.26 -25.68 41.39
C ASN A 268 -77.10 -24.73 40.19
N TRP A 269 -77.92 -23.68 40.11
CA TRP A 269 -77.81 -22.67 39.05
C TRP A 269 -76.47 -21.92 39.12
N TYR A 270 -76.01 -21.53 40.32
CA TYR A 270 -74.70 -20.92 40.52
C TYR A 270 -73.56 -21.88 40.16
N ARG A 271 -73.69 -23.17 40.47
CA ARG A 271 -72.72 -24.19 40.07
C ARG A 271 -72.68 -24.38 38.56
N GLU A 272 -73.83 -24.46 37.90
CA GLU A 272 -73.91 -24.53 36.43
C GLU A 272 -73.31 -23.29 35.77
N GLN A 273 -73.64 -22.09 36.26
CA GLN A 273 -73.10 -20.85 35.71
C GLN A 273 -71.59 -20.70 35.98
N SER A 274 -71.11 -21.03 37.18
CA SER A 274 -69.68 -20.97 37.50
C SER A 274 -68.86 -22.01 36.74
N THR A 275 -69.40 -23.21 36.51
CA THR A 275 -68.76 -24.22 35.66
C THR A 275 -68.76 -23.81 34.18
N ALA A 276 -69.86 -23.24 33.67
CA ALA A 276 -69.92 -22.71 32.32
C ALA A 276 -68.95 -21.52 32.10
N VAL A 277 -68.89 -20.58 33.04
CA VAL A 277 -67.93 -19.47 33.02
C VAL A 277 -66.51 -19.99 33.17
N SER A 278 -66.26 -20.96 34.04
CA SER A 278 -64.93 -21.57 34.19
C SER A 278 -64.48 -22.31 32.93
N LEU A 279 -65.39 -22.95 32.19
CA LEU A 279 -65.07 -23.61 30.92
C LEU A 279 -64.82 -22.59 29.79
N ALA A 280 -65.61 -21.52 29.73
CA ALA A 280 -65.40 -20.43 28.77
C ALA A 280 -64.17 -19.56 29.09
N ALA A 281 -63.78 -19.49 30.36
CA ALA A 281 -62.59 -18.77 30.83
C ALA A 281 -61.30 -19.58 30.72
N ILE A 282 -61.35 -20.84 30.27
CA ILE A 282 -60.15 -21.57 29.83
C ILE A 282 -59.92 -21.16 28.37
N PRO A 283 -59.03 -20.20 28.06
CA PRO A 283 -58.64 -19.94 26.69
C PRO A 283 -58.12 -21.25 26.08
N ASN A 284 -58.50 -21.50 24.82
CA ASN A 284 -58.19 -22.74 24.11
C ASN A 284 -56.65 -22.94 24.10
N PRO A 285 -56.09 -23.87 24.89
CA PRO A 285 -54.65 -23.94 25.14
C PRO A 285 -53.87 -24.28 23.87
N GLU A 286 -54.52 -24.96 22.92
CA GLU A 286 -53.94 -25.26 21.61
C GLU A 286 -53.74 -24.01 20.75
N GLU A 287 -54.66 -23.04 20.79
CA GLU A 287 -54.54 -21.79 20.03
C GLU A 287 -53.43 -20.91 20.61
N LEU A 288 -53.35 -20.83 21.94
CA LEU A 288 -52.26 -20.13 22.62
C LEU A 288 -50.91 -20.78 22.26
N GLN A 289 -50.80 -22.10 22.36
CA GLN A 289 -49.58 -22.83 22.05
C GLN A 289 -49.18 -22.74 20.56
N ARG A 290 -50.16 -22.72 19.64
CA ARG A 290 -49.92 -22.47 18.21
C ARG A 290 -49.36 -21.06 17.98
N SER A 291 -49.96 -20.04 18.61
CA SER A 291 -49.48 -18.65 18.50
C SER A 291 -48.08 -18.48 19.10
N GLU A 292 -47.78 -19.14 20.23
CA GLU A 292 -46.44 -19.13 20.82
C GLU A 292 -45.40 -19.78 19.91
N ASN A 293 -45.76 -20.89 19.27
CA ASN A 293 -44.86 -21.57 18.32
C ASN A 293 -44.63 -20.71 17.07
N GLU A 294 -45.67 -20.07 16.54
CA GLU A 294 -45.56 -19.13 15.42
C GLU A 294 -44.65 -17.94 15.78
N VAL A 295 -44.80 -17.35 16.96
CA VAL A 295 -43.90 -16.27 17.45
C VAL A 295 -42.46 -16.77 17.56
N LYS A 296 -42.23 -18.00 18.05
CA LYS A 296 -40.89 -18.62 18.13
C LYS A 296 -40.28 -18.87 16.75
N ASP A 297 -41.08 -19.33 15.79
CA ASP A 297 -40.62 -19.54 14.42
C ASP A 297 -40.31 -18.21 13.73
N LEU A 298 -41.17 -17.20 13.87
CA LEU A 298 -40.92 -15.86 13.36
C LEU A 298 -39.66 -15.24 13.98
N THR A 299 -39.44 -15.36 15.29
CA THR A 299 -38.22 -14.86 15.92
C THR A 299 -36.96 -15.60 15.44
N ARG A 300 -37.02 -16.92 15.21
CA ARG A 300 -35.91 -17.67 14.59
C ARG A 300 -35.62 -17.20 13.17
N THR A 301 -36.66 -16.99 12.36
CA THR A 301 -36.48 -16.50 10.98
C THR A 301 -35.91 -15.08 10.95
N LEU A 302 -36.36 -14.21 11.84
CA LEU A 302 -35.83 -12.85 11.98
C LEU A 302 -34.36 -12.89 12.37
N GLN A 303 -33.98 -13.66 13.39
CA GLN A 303 -32.58 -13.84 13.79
C GLN A 303 -31.72 -14.40 12.65
N SER A 304 -32.23 -15.38 11.90
CA SER A 304 -31.52 -15.92 10.72
C SER A 304 -31.29 -14.86 9.65
N LEU A 305 -32.31 -14.03 9.35
CA LEU A 305 -32.21 -12.93 8.39
C LEU A 305 -31.27 -11.82 8.87
N GLU A 306 -31.25 -11.53 10.16
CA GLU A 306 -30.33 -10.56 10.76
C GLU A 306 -28.87 -11.02 10.63
N ILE A 307 -28.60 -12.30 10.89
CA ILE A 307 -27.27 -12.91 10.70
C ILE A 307 -26.88 -12.88 9.22
N GLU A 308 -27.80 -13.20 8.31
CA GLU A 308 -27.55 -13.13 6.88
C GLU A 308 -27.26 -11.70 6.42
N LEU A 309 -28.03 -10.71 6.90
CA LEU A 309 -27.79 -9.30 6.62
C LEU A 309 -26.39 -8.88 7.09
N GLN A 310 -26.00 -9.26 8.31
CA GLN A 310 -24.68 -8.95 8.86
C GLN A 310 -23.56 -9.64 8.07
N ALA A 311 -23.77 -10.88 7.62
CA ALA A 311 -22.83 -11.58 6.76
C ALA A 311 -22.69 -10.90 5.39
N GLN A 312 -23.77 -10.43 4.79
CA GLN A 312 -23.74 -9.69 3.52
C GLN A 312 -23.08 -8.32 3.68
N MET A 313 -23.31 -7.60 4.77
CA MET A 313 -22.63 -6.36 5.09
C MET A 313 -21.12 -6.57 5.25
N SER A 314 -20.71 -7.64 5.94
CA SER A 314 -19.30 -8.01 6.09
C SER A 314 -18.67 -8.36 4.73
N LYS A 315 -19.38 -9.12 3.90
CA LYS A 315 -18.95 -9.45 2.53
C LYS A 315 -18.80 -8.21 1.66
N LYS A 316 -19.76 -7.28 1.73
CA LYS A 316 -19.70 -6.01 1.01
C LYS A 316 -18.46 -5.23 1.41
N HIS A 317 -18.19 -5.10 2.70
CA HIS A 317 -17.01 -4.37 3.20
C HIS A 317 -15.71 -4.99 2.68
N MET A 318 -15.54 -6.31 2.76
CA MET A 318 -14.36 -6.99 2.20
C MET A 318 -14.21 -6.78 0.68
N LEU A 319 -15.32 -6.77 -0.07
CA LEU A 319 -15.29 -6.49 -1.49
C LEU A 319 -14.91 -5.03 -1.78
N GLU A 320 -15.39 -4.07 -0.98
CA GLU A 320 -15.00 -2.66 -1.10
C GLU A 320 -13.52 -2.45 -0.78
N ASP A 321 -13.00 -3.13 0.23
CA ASP A 321 -11.57 -3.06 0.62
C ASP A 321 -10.67 -3.67 -0.46
N THR A 322 -10.97 -4.88 -0.94
CA THR A 322 -10.21 -5.50 -2.04
C THR A 322 -10.27 -4.67 -3.32
N LEU A 323 -11.39 -3.99 -3.57
CA LEU A 323 -11.52 -3.08 -4.70
C LEU A 323 -10.67 -1.81 -4.49
N ALA A 324 -10.63 -1.26 -3.28
CA ALA A 324 -9.74 -0.14 -2.95
C ALA A 324 -8.25 -0.52 -3.11
N ASP A 325 -7.85 -1.70 -2.62
CA ASP A 325 -6.49 -2.21 -2.73
C ASP A 325 -6.07 -2.41 -4.18
N THR A 326 -6.92 -3.02 -5.01
CA THR A 326 -6.65 -3.19 -6.44
C THR A 326 -6.54 -1.85 -7.16
N ARG A 327 -7.43 -0.89 -6.87
CA ARG A 327 -7.34 0.48 -7.41
C ARG A 327 -6.02 1.15 -7.03
N ASN A 328 -5.60 1.04 -5.77
CA ASN A 328 -4.35 1.62 -5.28
C ASN A 328 -3.14 0.96 -5.94
N TYR A 329 -3.14 -0.36 -6.08
CA TYR A 329 -2.10 -1.10 -6.78
C TYR A 329 -1.95 -0.62 -8.23
N TYR A 330 -3.05 -0.51 -8.97
CA TYR A 330 -3.01 -0.03 -10.35
C TYR A 330 -2.62 1.45 -10.46
N ALA A 331 -3.06 2.29 -9.52
CA ALA A 331 -2.65 3.69 -9.47
C ALA A 331 -1.14 3.83 -9.27
N LEU A 332 -0.54 3.05 -8.37
CA LEU A 332 0.90 3.02 -8.15
C LEU A 332 1.65 2.48 -9.39
N ALA A 333 1.15 1.41 -10.00
CA ALA A 333 1.73 0.87 -11.23
C ALA A 333 1.72 1.91 -12.36
N LEU A 334 0.63 2.65 -12.52
CA LEU A 334 0.51 3.72 -13.50
C LEU A 334 1.49 4.87 -13.19
N GLN A 335 1.61 5.26 -11.92
CA GLN A 335 2.58 6.28 -11.49
C GLN A 335 4.03 5.85 -11.79
N ASN A 336 4.38 4.59 -11.53
CA ASN A 336 5.70 4.04 -11.84
C ASN A 336 5.97 4.05 -13.35
N MET A 337 5.00 3.65 -14.17
CA MET A 337 5.11 3.74 -15.63
C MET A 337 5.29 5.18 -16.09
N GLN A 338 4.53 6.12 -15.52
CA GLN A 338 4.67 7.55 -15.83
C GLN A 338 6.06 8.08 -15.46
N GLN A 339 6.63 7.67 -14.32
CA GLN A 339 7.99 8.05 -13.94
C GLN A 339 9.04 7.52 -14.93
N ILE A 340 8.89 6.27 -15.40
CA ILE A 340 9.78 5.70 -16.42
C ILE A 340 9.66 6.50 -17.72
N ILE A 341 8.43 6.83 -18.16
CA ILE A 341 8.20 7.65 -19.36
C ILE A 341 8.88 9.01 -19.21
N SER A 342 8.65 9.72 -18.10
CA SER A 342 9.26 11.02 -17.85
C SER A 342 10.80 10.97 -17.87
N LYS A 343 11.39 9.93 -17.27
CA LYS A 343 12.85 9.74 -17.31
C LYS A 343 13.37 9.52 -18.74
N ARG A 344 12.67 8.71 -19.54
CA ARG A 344 13.03 8.48 -20.95
C ARG A 344 12.84 9.73 -21.80
N GLU A 345 11.81 10.51 -21.55
CA GLU A 345 11.60 11.81 -22.21
C GLU A 345 12.72 12.80 -21.89
N GLU A 346 13.18 12.82 -20.63
CA GLU A 346 14.32 13.63 -20.21
C GLU A 346 15.63 13.19 -20.89
N GLU A 347 15.93 11.89 -20.91
CA GLU A 347 17.08 11.32 -21.63
C GLU A 347 17.03 11.67 -23.13
N LEU A 348 15.87 11.56 -23.78
CA LEU A 348 15.68 11.93 -25.19
C LEU A 348 15.89 13.44 -25.41
N ASN A 349 15.41 14.28 -24.50
CA ASN A 349 15.61 15.72 -24.57
C ASN A 349 17.08 16.09 -24.39
N GLN A 350 17.81 15.42 -23.49
CA GLN A 350 19.23 15.61 -23.30
C GLN A 350 20.01 15.26 -24.58
N VAL A 351 19.78 14.08 -25.16
CA VAL A 351 20.43 13.67 -26.42
C VAL A 351 20.11 14.65 -27.56
N ARG A 352 18.87 15.15 -27.65
CA ARG A 352 18.51 16.18 -28.65
C ARG A 352 19.27 17.49 -28.43
N GLN A 353 19.48 17.91 -27.17
CA GLN A 353 20.26 19.09 -26.86
C GLN A 353 21.74 18.88 -27.22
N ASP A 354 22.30 17.71 -26.92
CA ASP A 354 23.68 17.35 -27.25
C ASP A 354 23.90 17.34 -28.77
N ILE A 355 22.98 16.75 -29.55
CA ILE A 355 23.04 16.76 -31.01
C ILE A 355 22.99 18.20 -31.54
N LYS A 356 22.11 19.05 -31.00
CA LYS A 356 22.06 20.47 -31.38
C LYS A 356 23.37 21.19 -31.06
N HIS A 357 23.95 20.90 -29.89
CA HIS A 357 25.22 21.47 -29.47
C HIS A 357 26.36 21.05 -30.41
N GLN A 358 26.49 19.75 -30.69
CA GLN A 358 27.47 19.23 -31.64
C GLN A 358 27.27 19.82 -33.04
N ASN A 359 26.03 19.90 -33.54
CA ASN A 359 25.74 20.51 -34.84
C ASN A 359 26.22 21.97 -34.91
N ASN A 360 26.01 22.74 -33.84
CA ASN A 360 26.49 24.11 -33.75
C ASN A 360 28.03 24.17 -33.74
N GLN A 361 28.70 23.30 -32.98
CA GLN A 361 30.16 23.20 -33.00
C GLN A 361 30.69 22.85 -34.40
N TYR A 362 30.06 21.89 -35.10
CA TYR A 362 30.41 21.52 -36.47
C TYR A 362 30.25 22.70 -37.44
N LYS A 363 29.17 23.49 -37.33
CA LYS A 363 28.98 24.70 -38.14
C LYS A 363 30.08 25.73 -37.92
N VAL A 364 30.47 25.96 -36.65
CA VAL A 364 31.57 26.88 -36.33
C VAL A 364 32.89 26.38 -36.92
N LEU A 365 33.21 25.09 -36.74
CA LEU A 365 34.43 24.49 -37.27
C LEU A 365 34.46 24.54 -38.80
N LEU A 366 33.33 24.27 -39.46
CA LEU A 366 33.21 24.39 -40.91
C LEU A 366 33.45 25.84 -41.37
N GLY A 367 32.91 26.83 -40.66
CA GLY A 367 33.16 28.24 -40.93
C GLY A 367 34.65 28.61 -40.85
N ILE A 368 35.34 28.13 -39.81
CA ILE A 368 36.80 28.31 -39.66
C ILE A 368 37.55 27.62 -40.80
N LYS A 369 37.21 26.37 -41.13
CA LYS A 369 37.82 25.62 -42.23
C LYS A 369 37.68 26.37 -43.56
N SER A 370 36.47 26.83 -43.89
CA SER A 370 36.25 27.60 -45.13
C SER A 370 37.01 28.92 -45.17
N ARG A 371 37.23 29.57 -44.02
CA ARG A 371 38.08 30.77 -43.94
C ARG A 371 39.55 30.41 -44.17
N LEU A 372 40.07 29.37 -43.52
CA LEU A 372 41.45 28.91 -43.69
C LEU A 372 41.72 28.45 -45.13
N GLU A 373 40.77 27.77 -45.77
CA GLU A 373 40.87 27.39 -47.19
C GLU A 373 41.00 28.61 -48.10
N LYS A 374 40.24 29.68 -47.84
CA LYS A 374 40.40 30.96 -48.56
C LYS A 374 41.78 31.56 -48.33
N GLU A 375 42.24 31.63 -47.09
CA GLU A 375 43.57 32.15 -46.75
C GLU A 375 44.69 31.34 -47.45
N ILE A 376 44.63 30.00 -47.42
CA ILE A 376 45.57 29.12 -48.14
C ILE A 376 45.52 29.38 -49.65
N SER A 377 44.32 29.55 -50.23
CA SER A 377 44.20 29.86 -51.67
C SER A 377 44.86 31.20 -52.02
N THR A 378 44.70 32.21 -51.17
CA THR A 378 45.39 33.50 -51.35
C THR A 378 46.90 33.37 -51.20
N TYR A 379 47.37 32.60 -50.21
CA TYR A 379 48.80 32.34 -50.04
C TYR A 379 49.39 31.59 -51.25
N ARG A 380 48.68 30.60 -51.81
CA ARG A 380 49.10 29.90 -53.04
C ARG A 380 49.19 30.85 -54.23
N LEU A 381 48.19 31.71 -54.42
CA LEU A 381 48.19 32.71 -55.49
C LEU A 381 49.39 33.66 -55.39
N LEU A 382 49.72 34.13 -54.18
CA LEU A 382 50.88 34.98 -53.92
C LEU A 382 52.21 34.26 -54.18
N LEU A 383 52.31 32.97 -53.82
CA LEU A 383 53.49 32.13 -54.05
C LEU A 383 53.70 31.78 -55.53
N GLU A 384 52.62 31.67 -56.32
CA GLU A 384 52.66 31.42 -57.77
C GLU A 384 53.06 32.67 -58.59
N GLY A 385 53.33 33.81 -57.94
CA GLY A 385 53.83 35.03 -58.58
C GLY A 385 52.77 35.88 -59.29
N ASN A 386 51.48 35.53 -59.14
CA ASN A 386 50.39 36.36 -59.63
C ASN A 386 50.16 37.53 -58.67
N VAL A 387 50.69 38.69 -59.04
CA VAL A 387 50.41 39.98 -58.39
C VAL A 387 48.90 40.15 -58.29
N LEU A 388 48.40 40.44 -57.08
CA LEU A 388 46.99 40.73 -56.82
C LEU A 388 46.46 41.72 -57.87
N PRO A 389 45.27 41.52 -58.46
CA PRO A 389 44.71 42.50 -59.37
C PRO A 389 44.55 43.82 -58.61
N ASN A 390 45.33 44.83 -59.02
CA ASN A 390 45.34 46.20 -58.54
C ASN A 390 44.02 46.60 -57.88
N HIS A 391 43.99 46.68 -56.55
CA HIS A 391 42.86 47.23 -55.83
C HIS A 391 42.78 48.72 -56.17
N LYS A 392 41.88 49.09 -57.08
CA LYS A 392 41.48 50.48 -57.29
C LYS A 392 40.80 50.96 -56.00
N LEU A 393 41.51 51.71 -55.18
CA LEU A 393 40.91 52.41 -54.06
C LEU A 393 40.11 53.60 -54.61
N ARG A 394 38.77 53.49 -54.59
CA ARG A 394 37.86 54.61 -54.86
C ARG A 394 37.60 55.35 -53.55
N ALA A 395 38.15 56.55 -53.43
CA ALA A 395 37.80 57.47 -52.36
C ALA A 395 36.55 58.25 -52.77
N ILE A 396 35.46 58.09 -52.03
CA ILE A 396 34.21 58.82 -52.23
C ILE A 396 34.10 59.83 -51.10
N VAL A 397 34.18 61.12 -51.42
CA VAL A 397 33.98 62.20 -50.46
C VAL A 397 32.55 62.73 -50.64
N HIS A 398 31.77 62.69 -49.57
CA HIS A 398 30.42 63.23 -49.51
C HIS A 398 30.43 64.53 -48.71
N ASP A 399 30.07 65.63 -49.38
CA ASP A 399 29.80 66.90 -48.70
C ASP A 399 28.29 66.98 -48.40
N SER A 400 27.95 66.90 -47.12
CA SER A 400 26.57 66.98 -46.63
C SER A 400 26.36 68.29 -45.87
N VAL A 401 25.33 69.05 -46.25
CA VAL A 401 24.82 70.17 -45.45
C VAL A 401 23.39 69.82 -45.03
N ASN A 402 23.13 69.83 -43.72
CA ASN A 402 21.83 69.47 -43.12
C ASN A 402 21.30 68.08 -43.49
N GLY A 403 22.19 67.07 -43.55
CA GLY A 403 21.81 65.66 -43.70
C GLY A 403 21.33 65.24 -45.09
N GLN A 404 21.29 66.14 -46.07
CA GLN A 404 21.18 65.80 -47.49
C GLN A 404 22.54 65.93 -48.18
N VAL A 405 22.89 64.92 -48.97
CA VAL A 405 24.15 64.88 -49.74
C VAL A 405 23.99 65.81 -50.95
N VAL A 406 24.70 66.94 -50.95
CA VAL A 406 24.56 67.96 -52.00
C VAL A 406 25.58 67.76 -53.14
N SER A 407 26.70 67.09 -52.88
CA SER A 407 27.59 66.61 -53.95
C SER A 407 28.35 65.34 -53.54
N SER A 408 28.67 64.50 -54.52
CA SER A 408 29.50 63.31 -54.34
C SER A 408 30.60 63.33 -55.38
N THR A 409 31.86 63.40 -54.96
CA THR A 409 33.01 63.33 -55.87
C THR A 409 33.73 62.01 -55.66
N VAL A 410 33.96 61.29 -56.77
CA VAL A 410 34.62 59.98 -56.79
C VAL A 410 35.98 60.15 -57.44
N ASN A 411 37.04 60.12 -56.63
CA ASN A 411 38.41 60.19 -57.14
C ASN A 411 38.99 58.78 -57.21
N GLU A 412 39.34 58.34 -58.42
CA GLU A 412 40.08 57.09 -58.64
C GLU A 412 41.57 57.36 -58.50
N ILE A 413 42.18 56.87 -57.41
CA ILE A 413 43.64 56.91 -57.26
C ILE A 413 44.19 55.60 -57.80
N GLN A 414 44.86 55.65 -58.95
CA GLN A 414 45.73 54.55 -59.38
C GLN A 414 47.01 54.60 -58.55
N GLN A 415 47.26 53.60 -57.72
CA GLN A 415 48.60 53.33 -57.23
C GLN A 415 49.44 52.87 -58.43
N GLN A 416 50.33 53.73 -58.91
CA GLN A 416 51.46 53.27 -59.71
C GLN A 416 52.43 52.55 -58.77
N ALA A 417 52.97 51.45 -59.30
CA ALA A 417 53.69 50.38 -58.61
C ALA A 417 54.79 50.81 -57.65
#